data_AF-A0A7U9N4X3-F1
#
_entry.id   AF-A0A7U9N4X3-F1
#
_cell.length_a   1.000
_cell.length_b   1.000
_cell.length_c   1.000
_cell.angle_alpha   90.00
_cell.angle_beta   90.00
_cell.angle_gamma   90.00
#
_symmetry.space_group_name_H-M   'P 1'
#
loop_
_entity.id
_entity.type
_entity.pdbx_description
1 polymer ?
#
loop_
_entity_poly.entity_id
_entity_poly.type
_entity_poly.pdbx_seq_one_letter_code
_entity_poly.pdbx_strand_id
1 'polypeptide(L)' 'MSSLQNQIVQSIEGLSDDSLEFILDMIERFVKPAESQLMDAPVQSPKRKLGILKGKKLIADGYDLDECNNEIAEMFGVDK' A
#
# COMPACT_ATOMS: atom_id res chain seq x y z
N MET A 1 17.14 1.00 28.44
CA MET A 1 16.24 0.08 27.72
C MET A 1 14.81 0.60 27.85
N SER A 2 14.05 0.58 26.76
CA SER A 2 12.61 0.91 26.78
C SER A 2 11.82 -0.17 27.53
N SER A 3 10.67 0.18 28.13
CA SER A 3 9.76 -0.78 28.77
C SER A 3 9.37 -1.93 27.83
N LEU A 4 9.18 -1.62 26.55
CA LEU A 4 8.89 -2.59 25.50
C LEU A 4 10.07 -3.53 25.23
N GLN A 5 11.30 -3.02 25.24
CA GLN A 5 12.49 -3.85 25.02
C GLN A 5 12.67 -4.86 26.16
N ASN A 6 12.40 -4.46 27.41
CA ASN A 6 12.45 -5.36 28.55
C ASN A 6 11.39 -6.47 28.46
N GLN A 7 10.17 -6.15 28.02
CA GLN A 7 9.11 -7.14 27.81
C GLN A 7 9.47 -8.13 26.68
N ILE A 8 10.07 -7.65 25.60
CA ILE A 8 10.51 -8.49 24.49
C ILE A 8 11.58 -9.47 24.94
N VAL A 9 12.61 -8.99 25.66
CA VAL A 9 13.68 -9.86 26.19
C VAL A 9 13.11 -10.92 27.12
N GLN A 10 12.22 -10.54 28.05
CA GLN A 10 11.56 -11.48 28.96
C GLN A 10 10.67 -12.50 28.23
N SER A 11 10.08 -12.15 27.09
CA SER A 11 9.22 -13.06 26.31
C SER A 11 10.02 -14.05 25.46
N ILE A 12 11.30 -13.75 25.18
CA ILE A 12 12.18 -14.58 24.34
C ILE A 12 13.11 -15.45 25.20
N GLU A 13 13.40 -15.04 26.43
CA GLU A 13 14.17 -15.85 27.39
C GLU A 13 13.45 -17.17 27.69
N GLY A 14 14.06 -18.29 27.30
CA GLY A 14 13.55 -19.64 27.52
C GLY A 14 12.91 -20.29 26.29
N LEU A 15 12.87 -19.61 25.15
CA LEU A 15 12.51 -20.24 23.88
C LEU A 15 13.64 -21.14 23.35
N SER A 16 13.26 -22.21 22.65
CA SER A 16 14.21 -23.05 21.93
C SER A 16 14.73 -22.34 20.67
N ASP A 17 15.90 -22.76 20.18
CA ASP A 17 16.51 -22.20 18.96
C ASP A 17 15.54 -22.22 17.76
N ASP A 18 14.80 -23.32 17.57
CA ASP A 18 13.77 -23.44 16.52
C ASP A 18 12.66 -22.38 16.63
N SER A 19 12.26 -22.05 17.85
CA SER A 19 11.21 -21.05 18.12
C SER A 19 11.72 -19.63 17.87
N LEU A 20 12.99 -19.36 18.23
CA LEU A 20 13.65 -18.10 17.92
C LEU A 20 13.81 -17.90 16.40
N GLU A 21 14.20 -18.94 15.67
CA GLU A 21 14.34 -18.91 14.21
C GLU A 21 13.00 -18.62 13.53
N PHE A 22 11.91 -19.25 13.98
CA PHE A 22 10.56 -18.99 13.49
C PHE A 22 10.11 -17.53 13.72
N ILE A 23 10.36 -16.99 14.93
CA ILE A 23 10.00 -15.60 15.25
C ILE A 23 10.80 -14.62 14.40
N LEU A 24 12.09 -14.88 14.16
CA LEU A 24 12.93 -14.06 13.29
C LEU A 24 12.42 -14.05 11.84
N ASP A 25 12.01 -15.20 11.30
CA ASP A 25 11.41 -15.30 9.96
C ASP A 25 10.08 -14.53 9.86
N MET A 26 9.25 -14.59 10.91
CA MET A 26 8.02 -13.79 10.98
C MET A 26 8.32 -12.29 11.01
N ILE A 27 9.24 -11.84 11.86
CA ILE A 27 9.64 -10.43 11.94
C ILE A 27 10.19 -9.98 10.58
N GLU A 28 11.04 -10.75 9.95
CA GLU A 28 11.59 -10.40 8.63
C GLU A 28 10.49 -10.27 7.57
N ARG A 29 9.49 -11.16 7.58
CA ARG A 29 8.38 -11.14 6.61
C ARG A 29 7.37 -10.02 6.83
N PHE A 30 7.14 -9.59 8.08
CA PHE A 30 6.17 -8.55 8.42
C PHE A 30 6.76 -7.15 8.59
N VAL A 31 8.04 -7.04 8.98
CA VAL A 31 8.73 -5.76 9.18
C VAL A 31 9.40 -5.27 7.90
N LYS A 32 9.83 -6.16 6.98
CA LYS A 32 10.14 -5.73 5.63
C LYS A 32 8.81 -5.50 4.90
N PRO A 33 8.46 -4.25 4.53
CA PRO A 33 7.40 -4.07 3.56
C PRO A 33 7.81 -4.85 2.30
N ALA A 34 6.84 -5.36 1.55
CA ALA A 34 7.04 -6.13 0.32
C ALA A 34 7.63 -5.29 -0.83
N GLU A 35 8.72 -4.55 -0.57
CA GLU A 35 9.34 -3.59 -1.47
C GLU A 35 10.45 -4.19 -2.32
N SER A 36 10.77 -5.48 -2.17
CA SER A 36 11.86 -6.12 -2.93
C SER A 36 11.42 -7.05 -4.06
N GLN A 37 10.15 -7.01 -4.48
CA GLN A 37 9.73 -7.53 -5.80
C GLN A 37 9.51 -6.42 -6.85
N LEU A 38 10.10 -5.24 -6.65
CA LEU A 38 10.31 -4.25 -7.72
C LEU A 38 11.71 -4.41 -8.33
N MET A 39 12.11 -5.64 -8.66
CA MET A 39 13.22 -5.82 -9.60
C MET A 39 12.67 -5.56 -11.00
N ASP A 40 13.37 -4.68 -11.71
CA ASP A 40 13.02 -4.00 -12.96
C ASP A 40 11.93 -2.93 -12.86
N ALA A 41 12.20 -1.89 -12.06
CA ALA A 41 11.74 -0.56 -12.42
C ALA A 41 12.59 -0.05 -13.60
N PRO A 42 12.10 -0.02 -14.85
CA PRO A 42 12.77 0.77 -15.86
C PRO A 42 12.74 2.22 -15.39
N VAL A 43 13.91 2.87 -15.43
CA VAL A 43 14.17 4.31 -15.49
C VAL A 43 12.90 5.13 -15.31
N GLN A 44 12.80 5.89 -14.21
CA GLN A 44 11.70 6.81 -13.88
C GLN A 44 11.12 7.49 -15.12
N SER A 45 10.21 6.80 -15.80
CA SER A 45 9.40 7.38 -16.86
C SER A 45 8.42 8.30 -16.14
N PRO A 46 8.16 9.52 -16.65
CA PRO A 46 7.26 10.47 -16.00
C PRO A 46 5.99 9.72 -15.63
N LYS A 47 5.66 9.69 -14.33
CA LYS A 47 4.59 8.90 -13.70
C LYS A 47 3.48 8.66 -14.72
N ARG A 48 3.51 7.51 -15.40
CA ARG A 48 2.52 7.20 -16.43
C ARG A 48 1.19 7.20 -15.70
N LYS A 49 0.32 8.18 -15.96
CA LYS A 49 -1.03 8.22 -15.37
C LYS A 49 -1.64 6.85 -15.65
N LEU A 50 -1.81 6.06 -14.59
CA LEU A 50 -2.55 4.80 -14.65
C LEU A 50 -3.93 5.14 -15.21
N GLY A 51 -4.30 4.48 -16.31
CA GLY A 51 -5.56 4.73 -17.01
C GLY A 51 -5.47 5.48 -18.35
N ILE A 52 -4.31 5.96 -18.79
CA ILE A 52 -4.17 6.56 -20.13
C ILE A 52 -3.64 5.54 -21.14
N LEU A 53 -4.55 4.84 -21.80
CA LEU A 53 -4.24 4.09 -23.02
C LEU A 53 -4.42 5.02 -24.22
N LYS A 54 -3.33 5.66 -24.66
CA LYS A 54 -3.33 6.65 -25.75
C LYS A 54 -4.03 6.08 -26.99
N GLY A 55 -5.12 6.72 -27.41
CA GLY A 55 -5.86 6.36 -28.63
C GLY A 55 -6.95 5.31 -28.47
N LYS A 56 -7.26 4.84 -27.25
CA LYS A 56 -8.45 4.00 -27.02
C LYS A 56 -9.48 4.75 -26.17
N LYS A 57 -10.74 4.73 -26.64
CA LYS A 57 -11.88 5.20 -25.85
C LYS A 57 -12.23 4.10 -24.85
N LEU A 58 -12.03 4.38 -23.57
CA LEU A 58 -12.34 3.46 -22.46
C LEU A 58 -13.72 3.71 -21.85
N ILE A 59 -14.39 4.76 -22.33
CA ILE A 59 -15.72 5.19 -21.92
C ILE A 59 -16.70 4.68 -22.96
N ALA A 60 -17.80 4.05 -22.53
CA ALA A 60 -18.85 3.61 -23.44
C ALA A 60 -19.43 4.80 -24.21
N ASP A 61 -19.88 4.57 -25.44
CA ASP A 61 -20.51 5.62 -26.23
C ASP A 61 -21.78 6.11 -25.54
N GLY A 62 -21.86 7.42 -25.31
CA GLY A 62 -22.98 8.05 -24.61
C GLY A 62 -22.91 8.03 -23.08
N TYR A 63 -21.85 7.49 -22.48
CA TYR A 63 -21.65 7.60 -21.03
C TYR A 63 -21.13 8.99 -20.66
N ASP A 64 -21.93 9.73 -19.91
CA ASP A 64 -21.60 11.06 -19.39
C ASP A 64 -20.90 10.91 -18.03
N LEU A 65 -19.62 11.27 -17.97
CA LEU A 65 -18.85 11.22 -16.72
C LEU A 65 -19.28 12.31 -15.73
N ASP A 66 -19.92 13.37 -16.23
CA ASP A 66 -20.24 14.55 -15.46
C ASP A 66 -21.67 14.51 -14.89
N GLU A 67 -22.44 13.45 -15.17
CA GLU A 67 -23.84 13.29 -14.74
C GLU A 67 -24.02 13.47 -13.22
N CYS A 68 -23.11 12.91 -12.42
CA CYS A 68 -23.17 12.97 -10.96
C CYS A 68 -22.45 14.19 -10.35
N ASN A 69 -21.90 15.10 -11.15
CA ASN A 69 -21.07 16.19 -10.62
C ASN A 69 -21.87 17.13 -9.70
N ASN A 70 -23.16 17.34 -9.96
CA ASN A 70 -24.01 18.20 -9.12
C ASN A 70 -24.24 17.59 -7.73
N GLU A 71 -24.51 16.28 -7.66
CA GLU A 71 -24.68 15.56 -6.39
C GLU A 71 -23.36 15.56 -5.58
N ILE A 72 -22.23 15.39 -6.27
CA ILE A 72 -20.90 15.49 -5.67
C ILE A 72 -20.66 16.91 -5.12
N ALA A 73 -20.96 17.95 -5.90
CA ALA A 73 -20.79 19.34 -5.47
C ALA A 73 -21.59 19.66 -4.19
N GLU A 74 -22.81 19.12 -4.08
CA GLU A 74 -23.65 19.23 -2.89
C GLU A 74 -23.01 18.53 -1.67
N MET A 75 -22.52 17.29 -1.85
CA MET A 75 -21.86 16.53 -0.78
C MET A 75 -20.60 17.20 -0.23
N PHE A 76 -19.84 17.87 -1.10
CA PHE A 76 -18.60 18.58 -0.73
C PHE A 76 -18.82 20.06 -0.37
N GLY A 77 -20.07 20.54 -0.40
CA GLY A 77 -20.44 21.90 -0.02
C GLY A 77 -19.80 22.98 -0.89
N VAL A 78 -19.56 22.68 -2.17
CA VAL A 78 -18.93 23.61 -3.12
C VAL A 78 -19.89 24.76 -3.48
N ASP A 79 -21.20 24.56 -3.33
CA ASP A 79 -22.25 25.54 -3.63
C ASP A 79 -22.76 26.31 -2.38
N LYS A 80 -21.93 26.49 -1.34
CA LYS A 80 -22.27 27.30 -0.15
C LYS A 80 -21.56 28.64 -0.10
#